data_AF-A0A2M7R0Q8-F1
#
_entry.id   AF-A0A2M7R0Q8-F1
#
_cell.length_a   1.000
_cell.length_b   1.000
_cell.length_c   1.000
_cell.angle_alpha   90.00
_cell.angle_beta   90.00
_cell.angle_gamma   90.00
#
_symmetry.space_group_name_H-M   'P 1'
#
loop_
_entity.id
_entity.type
_entity.pdbx_description
1 polymer ?
#
loop_
_entity_poly.entity_id
_entity_poly.type
_entity_poly.pdbx_seq_one_letter_code
_entity_poly.pdbx_strand_id
1 'polypeptide(L)'
;MHTSIRATFKRRFLAGLLISIPAIITFLVIWWFFKFVDGLLEPFYYKMLGYHVPGLGFISTIVLIFIVGIISTNVFGRRIIESFEHIILKIPVLKGIYTAVKQLVDAFSPESKVSSFKHFVIVEYPRPSVYAYGFLTKECVMKTERDGMETGLKAVYIPTNLIYFGEIALFRDEHIFFTDISIEDGIKIILSGGIATPAKISEVKK
;
A
#
# COMPACT_ATOMS: atom_id res chain seq x y z
N MET A 1 6.54 37.32 -30.11
CA MET A 1 5.88 36.06 -29.68
C MET A 1 5.18 36.31 -28.34
N HIS A 2 4.01 36.97 -28.35
CA HIS A 2 3.28 37.33 -27.13
C HIS A 2 2.42 36.14 -26.69
N THR A 3 2.91 35.35 -25.72
CA THR A 3 2.02 34.44 -24.99
C THR A 3 0.94 35.29 -24.31
N SER A 4 -0.30 35.15 -24.78
CA SER A 4 -1.46 35.89 -24.26
C SER A 4 -1.50 35.77 -22.74
N ILE A 5 -1.57 36.89 -22.02
CA ILE A 5 -1.66 36.97 -20.55
C ILE A 5 -2.71 35.99 -20.00
N ARG A 6 -3.78 35.77 -20.76
CA ARG A 6 -4.86 34.82 -20.46
C ARG A 6 -4.39 33.35 -20.44
N ALA A 7 -3.47 32.96 -21.33
CA ALA A 7 -2.88 31.63 -21.38
C ALA A 7 -1.93 31.40 -20.19
N THR A 8 -1.13 32.40 -19.83
CA THR A 8 -0.24 32.34 -18.66
C THR A 8 -1.04 32.23 -17.35
N PHE A 9 -2.11 33.01 -17.21
CA PHE A 9 -3.01 32.92 -16.05
C PHE A 9 -3.70 31.56 -15.95
N LYS A 10 -4.30 31.06 -17.04
CA LYS A 10 -4.93 29.73 -17.07
C LYS A 10 -3.95 28.63 -16.68
N ARG A 11 -2.72 28.65 -17.23
CA ARG A 11 -1.70 27.64 -16.92
C ARG A 11 -1.32 27.63 -15.44
N ARG A 12 -1.14 28.82 -14.84
CA ARG A 12 -0.81 28.95 -13.41
C ARG A 12 -1.96 28.54 -12.50
N PHE A 13 -3.19 28.91 -12.84
CA PHE A 13 -4.39 28.49 -12.11
C PHE A 13 -4.59 26.97 -12.19
N LEU A 14 -4.46 26.37 -13.37
CA LEU A 14 -4.53 24.91 -13.56
C LEU A 14 -3.43 24.19 -12.77
N ALA A 15 -2.19 24.68 -12.80
CA ALA A 15 -1.11 24.10 -12.02
C ALA A 15 -1.36 24.19 -10.51
N GLY A 16 -1.80 25.35 -10.01
CA GLY A 16 -2.15 25.54 -8.60
C GLY A 16 -3.31 24.64 -8.18
N LEU A 17 -4.33 24.50 -9.02
CA LEU A 17 -5.45 23.59 -8.79
C LEU A 17 -4.97 22.14 -8.75
N LEU A 18 -4.16 21.71 -9.73
CA LEU A 18 -3.67 20.33 -9.83
C LEU A 18 -2.84 19.92 -8.62
N ILE A 19 -2.00 20.84 -8.12
CA ILE A 19 -1.18 20.64 -6.91
C ILE A 19 -2.06 20.61 -5.65
N SER A 20 -3.14 21.39 -5.61
CA SER A 20 -4.02 21.48 -4.44
C SER A 20 -5.02 20.33 -4.35
N ILE A 21 -5.39 19.70 -5.48
CA ILE A 21 -6.39 18.62 -5.54
C ILE A 21 -6.07 17.48 -4.55
N PRO A 22 -4.86 16.89 -4.52
CA PRO A 22 -4.55 15.80 -3.59
C PRO A 22 -4.70 16.20 -2.12
N ALA A 23 -4.26 17.41 -1.77
CA ALA A 23 -4.37 17.94 -0.42
C ALA A 23 -5.84 18.16 -0.01
N ILE A 24 -6.65 18.74 -0.92
CA ILE A 24 -8.08 18.95 -0.69
C ILE A 24 -8.81 17.61 -0.53
N ILE A 25 -8.55 16.63 -1.40
CA ILE A 25 -9.16 15.30 -1.31
C ILE A 25 -8.81 14.66 0.04
N THR A 26 -7.54 14.71 0.45
CA THR A 26 -7.09 14.16 1.72
C THR A 26 -7.83 14.81 2.90
N PHE A 27 -7.93 16.14 2.90
CA PHE A 27 -8.65 16.88 3.92
C PHE A 27 -10.14 16.51 3.96
N LEU A 28 -10.80 16.41 2.79
CA LEU A 28 -12.21 16.04 2.70
C LEU A 28 -12.48 14.63 3.23
N VAL A 29 -11.63 13.66 2.90
CA VAL A 29 -11.78 12.27 3.38
C VAL A 29 -11.63 12.21 4.90
N ILE A 30 -10.60 12.86 5.44
CA ILE A 30 -10.35 12.90 6.89
C ILE A 30 -11.52 13.57 7.61
N TRP A 31 -11.97 14.73 7.11
CA TRP A 31 -13.09 15.45 7.70
C TRP A 31 -14.39 14.64 7.65
N TRP A 32 -14.69 14.02 6.50
CA TRP A 32 -15.86 13.16 6.34
C TRP A 32 -15.84 12.01 7.35
N PHE A 33 -14.70 11.35 7.51
CA PHE A 33 -14.54 10.26 8.47
C PHE A 33 -14.74 10.72 9.92
N PHE A 34 -14.17 11.86 10.31
CA PHE A 34 -14.41 12.42 11.65
C PHE A 34 -15.89 12.73 11.89
N LYS A 35 -16.58 13.31 10.91
CA LYS A 35 -18.01 13.61 11.03
C LYS A 35 -18.86 12.35 11.12
N PHE A 36 -18.47 11.28 10.40
CA PHE A 36 -19.13 9.98 10.49
C PHE A 36 -19.00 9.39 11.90
N VAL A 37 -17.80 9.37 12.48
CA VAL A 37 -17.56 8.85 13.83
C VAL A 37 -18.24 9.71 14.90
N ASP A 38 -18.16 11.03 14.76
CA ASP A 38 -18.82 12.00 15.65
C ASP A 38 -20.34 11.75 15.68
N GLY A 39 -20.99 11.62 14.51
CA GLY A 39 -22.42 11.32 14.44
C GLY A 39 -22.82 9.95 14.99
N LEU A 40 -21.94 8.94 14.86
CA LEU A 40 -22.19 7.61 15.43
C LEU A 40 -22.14 7.60 16.97
N LEU A 41 -21.23 8.42 17.54
CA LEU A 41 -20.95 8.41 18.98
C LEU A 41 -21.60 9.57 19.75
N GLU A 42 -22.10 10.59 19.06
CA GLU A 42 -22.84 11.72 19.63
C GLU A 42 -23.96 11.31 20.59
N PRO A 43 -24.80 10.29 20.30
CA PRO A 43 -25.83 9.83 21.24
C PRO A 43 -25.25 9.30 22.57
N PHE A 44 -24.06 8.69 22.53
CA PHE A 44 -23.38 8.19 23.72
C PHE A 44 -22.77 9.33 24.53
N TYR A 45 -22.14 10.31 23.87
CA TYR A 45 -21.58 11.49 24.54
C TYR A 45 -22.64 12.36 25.17
N TYR A 46 -23.73 12.63 24.45
CA TYR A 46 -24.83 13.43 24.94
C TYR A 46 -25.45 12.80 26.20
N LYS A 47 -25.60 11.47 26.22
CA LYS A 47 -26.12 10.73 27.38
C LYS A 47 -25.16 10.71 28.57
N MET A 48 -23.84 10.73 28.34
CA MET A 48 -22.84 10.62 29.40
C MET A 48 -22.39 11.98 29.96
N LEU A 49 -22.24 13.00 29.10
CA LEU A 49 -21.71 14.32 29.44
C LEU A 49 -22.80 15.40 29.53
N GLY A 50 -23.95 15.22 28.88
CA GLY A 50 -25.08 16.16 28.94
C GLY A 50 -24.92 17.43 28.09
N TYR A 51 -23.80 17.61 27.38
CA TYR A 51 -23.56 18.71 26.46
C TYR A 51 -22.68 18.28 25.28
N HIS A 52 -22.80 18.97 24.14
CA HIS A 52 -21.99 18.71 22.96
C HIS A 52 -20.58 19.28 23.16
N VAL A 53 -19.56 18.44 23.01
CA VAL A 53 -18.15 18.86 23.13
C VAL A 53 -17.52 18.89 21.74
N PRO A 54 -17.19 20.06 21.19
CA PRO A 54 -16.54 20.14 19.89
C PRO A 54 -15.16 19.47 19.95
N GLY A 55 -14.87 18.60 18.98
CA GLY A 55 -13.61 17.87 18.89
C GLY A 55 -13.59 16.49 19.55
N LEU A 56 -14.65 16.08 20.25
CA LEU A 56 -14.73 14.73 20.83
C LEU A 56 -14.71 13.64 19.75
N GLY A 57 -15.31 13.90 18.59
CA GLY A 57 -15.23 13.06 17.41
C GLY A 57 -13.78 12.66 17.07
N PHE A 58 -12.84 13.60 17.06
CA PHE A 58 -11.43 13.33 16.75
C PHE A 58 -10.77 12.38 17.75
N ILE A 59 -10.90 12.68 19.05
CA ILE A 59 -10.33 11.83 20.12
C ILE A 59 -10.94 10.43 20.03
N SER A 60 -12.26 10.35 19.84
CA SER A 60 -12.95 9.09 19.75
C SER A 60 -12.59 8.27 18.52
N THR A 61 -12.30 8.91 17.39
CA THR A 61 -11.76 8.23 16.21
C THR A 61 -10.42 7.59 16.52
N ILE A 62 -9.50 8.30 17.18
CA ILE A 62 -8.20 7.75 17.59
C ILE A 62 -8.39 6.55 18.52
N VAL A 63 -9.23 6.69 19.55
CA VAL A 63 -9.53 5.62 20.50
C VAL A 63 -10.17 4.42 19.80
N LEU A 64 -11.10 4.64 18.86
CA LEU A 64 -11.75 3.57 18.10
C LEU A 64 -10.73 2.82 17.23
N ILE A 65 -9.87 3.54 16.50
CA ILE A 65 -8.80 2.93 15.70
C ILE A 65 -7.88 2.09 16.59
N PHE A 66 -7.50 2.61 17.75
CA PHE A 66 -6.66 1.90 18.70
C PHE A 66 -7.33 0.63 19.24
N ILE A 67 -8.62 0.70 19.60
CA ILE A 67 -9.41 -0.45 20.04
C ILE A 67 -9.49 -1.50 18.92
N VAL A 68 -9.76 -1.08 17.68
CA VAL A 68 -9.77 -2.00 16.52
C VAL A 68 -8.42 -2.70 16.38
N GLY A 69 -7.31 -1.98 16.54
CA GLY A 69 -5.96 -2.55 16.53
C GLY A 69 -5.74 -3.57 17.65
N ILE A 70 -6.16 -3.27 18.88
CA ILE A 70 -6.09 -4.25 19.99
C ILE A 70 -6.91 -5.50 19.65
N ILE A 71 -8.14 -5.32 19.19
CA ILE A 71 -9.03 -6.43 18.83
C ILE A 71 -8.40 -7.28 17.71
N SER A 72 -7.76 -6.67 16.71
CA SER A 72 -7.15 -7.41 15.61
C SER A 72 -5.98 -8.31 16.03
N THR A 73 -5.30 -8.01 17.14
CA THR A 73 -4.20 -8.84 17.66
C THR A 73 -4.68 -10.08 18.42
N ASN A 74 -5.94 -10.12 18.85
CA ASN A 74 -6.50 -11.25 19.60
C ASN A 74 -7.19 -12.25 18.66
N VAL A 75 -7.09 -13.55 18.97
CA VAL A 75 -7.68 -14.66 18.18
C VAL A 75 -9.19 -14.49 17.99
N PHE A 76 -9.89 -14.07 19.05
CA PHE A 76 -11.33 -13.81 18.99
C PHE A 76 -11.68 -12.63 18.09
N GLY A 77 -10.93 -11.53 18.21
CA GLY A 77 -11.15 -10.35 17.39
C GLY A 77 -10.85 -10.58 15.92
N ARG A 78 -9.81 -11.37 15.62
CA ARG A 78 -9.50 -11.79 14.25
C ARG A 78 -10.67 -12.55 13.60
N ARG A 79 -11.32 -13.47 14.33
CA ARG A 79 -12.52 -14.18 13.85
C ARG A 79 -13.71 -13.25 13.58
N ILE A 80 -13.90 -12.21 14.40
CA ILE A 80 -14.94 -11.21 14.18
C ILE A 80 -14.65 -10.45 12.88
N ILE A 81 -13.42 -9.98 12.69
CA ILE A 81 -13.00 -9.24 11.50
C ILE A 81 -13.19 -10.10 10.23
N GLU A 82 -12.75 -11.36 10.26
CA GLU A 82 -12.94 -12.33 9.17
C GLU A 82 -14.42 -12.56 8.85
N SER A 83 -15.28 -12.59 9.87
CA SER A 83 -16.73 -12.74 9.68
C SER A 83 -17.36 -11.51 9.00
N PHE A 84 -16.96 -10.30 9.41
CA PHE A 84 -17.38 -9.05 8.77
C PHE A 84 -16.92 -8.96 7.32
N GLU A 85 -15.66 -9.30 7.08
CA GLU A 85 -15.12 -9.39 5.72
C GLU A 85 -15.93 -10.35 4.85
N HIS A 86 -16.28 -11.52 5.39
CA HIS A 86 -17.09 -12.49 4.66
C HIS A 86 -18.50 -11.98 4.31
N ILE A 87 -19.09 -11.11 5.15
CA ILE A 87 -20.37 -10.43 4.85
C ILE A 87 -20.19 -9.42 3.70
N ILE A 88 -19.13 -8.61 3.73
CA ILE A 88 -18.84 -7.61 2.68
C ILE A 88 -18.64 -8.31 1.33
N LEU A 89 -17.90 -9.43 1.32
CA LEU A 89 -17.61 -10.21 0.11
C LEU A 89 -18.85 -10.87 -0.51
N LYS A 90 -19.97 -10.96 0.21
CA LYS A 90 -21.26 -11.42 -0.33
C LYS A 90 -22.00 -10.35 -1.13
N ILE A 91 -21.65 -9.07 -0.97
CA ILE A 91 -22.29 -7.96 -1.68
C ILE A 91 -21.55 -7.77 -3.01
N PRO A 92 -22.16 -8.11 -4.17
CA PRO A 92 -21.44 -8.21 -5.44
C PRO A 92 -20.72 -6.93 -5.87
N VAL A 93 -21.33 -5.77 -5.60
CA VAL A 93 -20.78 -4.44 -5.93
C VAL A 93 -19.60 -4.08 -5.04
N LEU A 94 -19.67 -4.41 -3.75
CA LEU A 94 -18.64 -4.05 -2.77
C LEU A 94 -17.47 -5.03 -2.78
N LYS A 95 -17.71 -6.29 -3.16
CA LYS A 95 -16.69 -7.34 -3.23
C LYS A 95 -15.46 -6.91 -4.01
N GLY A 96 -15.65 -6.40 -5.24
CA GLY A 96 -14.54 -5.99 -6.10
C GLY A 96 -13.70 -4.87 -5.49
N ILE A 97 -14.37 -3.82 -5.00
CA ILE A 97 -13.72 -2.64 -4.41
C ILE A 97 -12.99 -3.03 -3.12
N TYR A 98 -13.66 -3.75 -2.21
CA TYR A 98 -13.08 -4.18 -0.95
C TYR A 98 -11.86 -5.07 -1.17
N THR A 99 -11.95 -6.05 -2.07
CA THR A 99 -10.84 -6.97 -2.37
C THR A 99 -9.64 -6.21 -2.93
N ALA A 100 -9.85 -5.28 -3.86
CA ALA A 100 -8.76 -4.48 -4.45
C ALA A 100 -8.05 -3.60 -3.41
N VAL A 101 -8.81 -2.97 -2.51
CA VAL A 101 -8.25 -2.15 -1.41
C VAL A 101 -7.56 -3.04 -0.38
N LYS A 102 -8.14 -4.19 -0.02
CA LYS A 102 -7.56 -5.12 0.95
C LYS A 102 -6.24 -5.69 0.45
N GLN A 103 -6.18 -6.10 -0.82
CA GLN A 103 -4.95 -6.58 -1.45
C GLN A 103 -3.84 -5.53 -1.46
N LEU A 104 -4.17 -4.25 -1.70
CA LEU A 104 -3.19 -3.17 -1.53
C LEU A 104 -2.63 -3.11 -0.13
N VAL A 105 -3.54 -3.02 0.84
CA VAL A 105 -3.16 -2.82 2.24
C VAL A 105 -2.34 -4.01 2.72
N ASP A 106 -2.70 -5.24 2.34
CA ASP A 106 -1.98 -6.44 2.74
C ASP A 106 -0.61 -6.58 2.06
N ALA A 107 -0.49 -6.16 0.79
CA ALA A 107 0.79 -6.11 0.08
C ALA A 107 1.77 -5.13 0.73
N PHE A 108 1.27 -4.06 1.35
CA PHE A 108 2.07 -3.06 2.06
C PHE A 108 2.14 -3.27 3.58
N SER A 109 1.48 -4.29 4.13
CA SER A 109 1.48 -4.54 5.58
C SER A 109 2.75 -5.31 6.00
N PRO A 110 3.58 -4.76 6.92
CA PRO A 110 4.81 -5.41 7.38
C PRO A 110 4.56 -6.74 8.13
N GLU A 111 3.37 -6.91 8.71
CA GLU A 111 3.04 -8.05 9.58
C GLU A 111 2.42 -9.24 8.83
N SER A 112 2.11 -9.12 7.54
CA SER A 112 1.54 -10.21 6.76
C SER A 112 2.63 -11.25 6.44
N LYS A 113 2.92 -12.15 7.40
CA LYS A 113 3.92 -13.25 7.31
C LYS A 113 3.81 -14.14 6.05
N VAL A 114 2.74 -14.03 5.28
CA VAL A 114 2.45 -14.84 4.09
C VAL A 114 2.47 -14.02 2.78
N SER A 115 2.50 -12.68 2.83
CA SER A 115 2.34 -11.83 1.63
C SER A 115 3.09 -10.48 1.64
N SER A 116 3.81 -10.10 2.70
CA SER A 116 4.50 -8.81 2.73
C SER A 116 5.71 -8.83 1.79
N PHE A 117 5.84 -7.82 0.93
CA PHE A 117 7.12 -7.59 0.24
C PHE A 117 8.23 -7.55 1.29
N LYS A 118 9.24 -8.41 1.15
CA LYS A 118 10.30 -8.54 2.14
C LYS A 118 11.40 -7.53 1.89
N HIS A 119 11.77 -7.35 0.63
CA HIS A 119 12.86 -6.48 0.19
C HIS A 119 12.52 -5.87 -1.17
N PHE A 120 12.92 -4.62 -1.38
CA PHE A 120 13.03 -4.05 -2.71
C PHE A 120 14.39 -4.46 -3.30
N VAL A 121 14.37 -5.06 -4.47
CA VAL A 121 15.53 -5.71 -5.07
C VAL A 121 15.67 -5.29 -6.53
N ILE A 122 16.87 -5.48 -7.06
CA ILE A 122 17.15 -5.37 -8.49
C ILE A 122 17.49 -6.76 -9.00
N VAL A 123 16.93 -7.13 -10.15
CA VAL A 123 17.18 -8.40 -10.81
C VAL A 123 17.49 -8.17 -12.28
N GLU A 124 18.29 -9.06 -12.86
CA GLU A 124 18.58 -9.04 -14.29
C GLU A 124 17.43 -9.71 -15.05
N TYR A 125 16.60 -8.91 -15.72
CA TYR A 125 15.36 -9.34 -16.36
C TYR A 125 14.90 -8.33 -17.44
N PRO A 126 14.36 -8.77 -18.60
CA PRO A 126 14.10 -10.15 -19.01
C PRO A 126 15.29 -10.84 -19.67
N ARG A 127 16.42 -10.15 -19.85
CA ARG A 127 17.60 -10.67 -20.54
C ARG A 127 18.90 -10.14 -19.90
N PRO A 128 20.06 -10.75 -20.20
CA PRO A 128 21.33 -10.27 -19.68
C PRO A 128 21.59 -8.79 -19.98
N SER A 129 22.22 -8.12 -19.03
CA SER A 129 22.56 -6.70 -18.96
C SER A 129 21.36 -5.75 -18.96
N VAL A 130 20.15 -6.26 -18.69
CA VAL A 130 18.95 -5.45 -18.47
C VAL A 130 18.46 -5.70 -17.05
N TYR A 131 18.30 -4.63 -16.28
CA TYR A 131 17.94 -4.70 -14.87
C TYR A 131 16.52 -4.18 -14.65
N ALA A 132 15.78 -4.86 -13.79
CA ALA A 132 14.44 -4.49 -13.37
C ALA A 132 14.37 -4.36 -11.85
N TYR A 133 13.58 -3.40 -11.40
CA TYR A 133 13.18 -3.32 -10.01
C TYR A 133 12.14 -4.39 -9.71
N GLY A 134 12.21 -4.97 -8.52
CA GLY A 134 11.23 -5.93 -8.07
C GLY A 134 11.08 -5.96 -6.56
N PHE A 135 10.02 -6.60 -6.12
CA PHE A 135 9.79 -6.89 -4.72
C PHE A 135 9.98 -8.38 -4.48
N LEU A 136 10.90 -8.73 -3.60
CA LEU A 136 11.06 -10.10 -3.14
C LEU A 136 9.86 -10.45 -2.26
N THR A 137 9.03 -11.36 -2.73
CA THR A 137 7.78 -11.74 -2.05
C THR A 137 7.96 -12.99 -1.21
N LYS A 138 8.60 -14.03 -1.78
CA LYS A 138 8.63 -15.36 -1.17
C LYS A 138 9.91 -16.11 -1.49
N GLU A 139 10.34 -16.96 -0.57
CA GLU A 139 11.39 -17.95 -0.80
C GLU A 139 10.69 -19.31 -1.02
N CYS A 140 11.08 -20.04 -2.06
CA CYS A 140 10.49 -21.31 -2.45
C CYS A 140 11.58 -22.32 -2.83
N VAL A 141 11.21 -23.61 -2.83
CA VAL A 141 12.11 -24.69 -3.21
C VAL A 141 11.47 -25.43 -4.38
N MET A 142 12.20 -25.53 -5.48
CA MET A 142 11.82 -26.34 -6.62
C MET A 142 12.49 -27.71 -6.50
N LYS A 143 11.69 -28.78 -6.46
CA LYS A 143 12.17 -30.16 -6.41
C LYS A 143 12.04 -30.79 -7.78
N THR A 144 13.10 -31.43 -8.26
CA THR A 144 13.08 -32.20 -9.50
C THR A 144 12.96 -33.68 -9.19
N GLU A 145 11.88 -34.32 -9.66
CA GLU A 145 11.62 -35.75 -9.41
C GLU A 145 12.68 -36.69 -10.00
N ARG A 146 13.37 -36.28 -11.07
CA ARG A 146 14.38 -37.13 -11.73
C ARG A 146 15.60 -37.41 -10.86
N ASP A 147 16.08 -36.40 -10.14
CA ASP A 147 17.37 -36.47 -9.44
C ASP A 147 17.24 -36.19 -7.93
N GLY A 148 16.03 -35.93 -7.44
CA GLY A 148 15.76 -35.56 -6.03
C GLY A 148 16.35 -34.20 -5.63
N MET A 149 16.94 -33.46 -6.56
CA MET A 149 17.62 -32.18 -6.31
C MET A 149 16.62 -31.09 -5.93
N GLU A 150 16.95 -30.37 -4.86
CA GLU A 150 16.20 -29.21 -4.38
C GLU A 150 16.94 -27.93 -4.77
N THR A 151 16.29 -27.05 -5.51
CA THR A 151 16.82 -25.72 -5.87
C THR A 151 16.09 -24.65 -5.08
N GLY A 152 16.80 -23.95 -4.21
CA GLY A 152 16.30 -22.76 -3.52
C GLY A 152 16.14 -21.60 -4.49
N LEU A 153 14.92 -21.06 -4.58
CA LEU A 153 14.55 -19.95 -5.44
C LEU A 153 13.84 -18.87 -4.63
N LYS A 154 13.87 -17.64 -5.13
CA LYS A 154 13.10 -16.52 -4.58
C LYS A 154 12.19 -15.97 -5.64
N ALA A 155 10.91 -15.84 -5.30
CA ALA A 155 9.92 -15.20 -6.12
C ALA A 155 10.06 -13.69 -6.00
N VAL A 156 10.34 -13.05 -7.13
CA VAL A 156 10.42 -11.61 -7.28
C VAL A 156 9.25 -11.16 -8.14
N TYR A 157 8.44 -10.27 -7.60
CA TYR A 157 7.39 -9.58 -8.34
C TYR A 157 7.98 -8.35 -9.02
N ILE A 158 7.91 -8.28 -10.34
CA ILE A 158 8.46 -7.23 -11.19
C ILE A 158 7.27 -6.38 -11.69
N PRO A 159 6.94 -5.28 -11.00
CA PRO A 159 5.79 -4.46 -11.36
C PRO A 159 6.06 -3.64 -12.62
N THR A 160 4.98 -3.32 -13.33
CA THR A 160 4.92 -2.20 -14.27
C THR A 160 4.72 -0.89 -13.50
N ASN A 161 4.60 0.24 -14.19
CA ASN A 161 4.28 1.54 -13.57
C ASN A 161 2.92 1.55 -12.81
N LEU A 162 2.07 0.56 -13.06
CA LEU A 162 0.90 0.26 -12.24
C LEU A 162 1.24 -0.93 -11.34
N ILE A 163 1.45 -0.68 -10.05
CA ILE A 163 2.04 -1.66 -9.11
C ILE A 163 1.30 -3.00 -8.99
N TYR A 164 0.07 -3.11 -9.51
CA TYR A 164 -0.72 -4.34 -9.51
C TYR A 164 -0.56 -5.21 -10.77
N PHE A 165 -0.01 -4.63 -11.83
CA PHE A 165 0.31 -5.34 -13.04
C PHE A 165 1.81 -5.55 -13.09
N GLY A 166 2.23 -6.76 -13.42
CA GLY A 166 3.64 -7.11 -13.46
C GLY A 166 3.82 -8.58 -13.74
N GLU A 167 5.07 -8.99 -13.69
CA GLU A 167 5.48 -10.37 -13.90
C GLU A 167 6.00 -10.95 -12.58
N ILE A 168 5.96 -12.27 -12.46
CA ILE A 168 6.56 -12.98 -11.33
C ILE A 168 7.63 -13.89 -11.92
N ALA A 169 8.87 -13.72 -11.48
CA ALA A 169 9.98 -14.53 -11.90
C ALA A 169 10.69 -15.14 -10.68
N LEU A 170 11.26 -16.32 -10.88
CA LEU A 170 12.01 -17.05 -9.86
C LEU A 170 13.50 -16.89 -10.11
N PHE A 171 14.22 -16.41 -9.12
CA PHE A 171 15.66 -16.19 -9.18
C PHE A 171 16.39 -17.00 -8.10
N ARG A 172 17.62 -17.41 -8.37
CA ARG A 172 18.53 -17.86 -7.31
C ARG A 172 19.02 -16.65 -6.52
N ASP A 173 19.45 -16.89 -5.29
CA ASP A 173 19.95 -15.83 -4.40
C ASP A 173 21.09 -15.02 -5.03
N GLU A 174 22.01 -15.71 -5.71
CA GLU A 174 23.16 -15.13 -6.41
C GLU A 174 22.80 -14.20 -7.58
N HIS A 175 21.55 -14.21 -8.05
CA HIS A 175 21.07 -13.36 -9.14
C HIS A 175 20.20 -12.20 -8.64
N ILE A 176 20.15 -11.96 -7.34
CA ILE A 176 19.33 -10.91 -6.73
C ILE A 176 20.25 -9.88 -6.07
N PHE A 177 20.15 -8.64 -6.55
CA PHE A 177 20.82 -7.51 -5.94
C PHE A 177 19.92 -6.92 -4.85
N PHE A 178 20.34 -7.07 -3.60
CA PHE A 178 19.61 -6.55 -2.43
C PHE A 178 19.92 -5.06 -2.26
N THR A 179 18.89 -4.22 -2.35
CA THR A 179 19.06 -2.76 -2.24
C THR A 179 18.92 -2.29 -0.80
N ASP A 180 19.47 -1.12 -0.51
CA ASP A 180 19.23 -0.33 0.71
C ASP A 180 17.94 0.50 0.67
N ILE A 181 17.18 0.40 -0.42
CA ILE A 181 15.96 1.17 -0.65
C ILE A 181 14.80 0.54 0.12
N SER A 182 14.08 1.37 0.89
CA SER A 182 12.88 0.90 1.60
C SER A 182 11.78 0.50 0.62
N ILE A 183 10.83 -0.32 1.07
CA ILE A 183 9.69 -0.72 0.23
C ILE A 183 8.89 0.53 -0.21
N GLU A 184 8.70 1.50 0.69
CA GLU A 184 8.00 2.75 0.41
C GLU A 184 8.68 3.57 -0.68
N ASP A 185 10.01 3.68 -0.64
CA ASP A 185 10.76 4.40 -1.66
C ASP A 185 10.83 3.62 -2.98
N GLY A 186 10.90 2.29 -2.92
CA GLY A 186 10.74 1.42 -4.09
C GLY A 186 9.42 1.64 -4.81
N ILE A 187 8.31 1.74 -4.07
CA ILE A 187 6.99 2.06 -4.63
C ILE A 187 6.99 3.42 -5.33
N LYS A 188 7.61 4.45 -4.73
CA LYS A 188 7.73 5.79 -5.35
C LYS A 188 8.50 5.71 -6.67
N ILE A 189 9.57 4.92 -6.73
CA ILE A 189 10.36 4.69 -7.95
C ILE A 189 9.46 4.10 -9.04
N ILE A 190 8.72 3.02 -8.73
CA ILE A 190 7.83 2.37 -9.70
C ILE A 190 6.72 3.31 -10.19
N LEU A 191 5.98 3.95 -9.27
CA LEU A 191 4.85 4.80 -9.61
C LEU A 191 5.26 6.08 -10.35
N SER A 192 6.46 6.59 -10.10
CA SER A 192 7.01 7.74 -10.82
C SER A 192 7.61 7.40 -12.19
N GLY A 193 7.58 6.12 -12.60
CA GLY A 193 8.21 5.67 -13.83
C GLY A 193 9.74 5.79 -13.80
N GLY A 194 10.35 5.67 -12.61
CA GLY A 194 11.79 5.74 -12.42
C GLY A 194 12.35 7.13 -12.10
N ILE A 195 11.54 8.20 -12.14
CA ILE A 195 12.01 9.57 -11.84
C ILE A 195 12.55 9.69 -10.41
N ALA A 196 11.97 8.96 -9.45
CA ALA A 196 12.42 8.97 -8.06
C ALA A 196 13.65 8.08 -7.80
N THR A 197 14.27 7.49 -8.84
CA THR A 197 15.45 6.63 -8.69
C THR A 197 16.64 7.44 -8.13
N PRO A 198 17.28 7.00 -7.04
CA PRO A 198 18.47 7.67 -6.53
C PRO A 198 19.65 7.55 -7.50
N ALA A 199 20.53 8.55 -7.51
CA ALA A 199 21.69 8.56 -8.41
C ALA A 199 22.69 7.41 -8.16
N LYS A 200 22.66 6.83 -6.96
CA LYS A 200 23.48 5.68 -6.57
C LYS A 200 22.62 4.73 -5.76
N ILE A 201 22.69 3.44 -6.10
CA ILE A 201 22.02 2.34 -5.40
C ILE A 201 23.13 1.47 -4.80
N SER A 202 23.03 1.18 -3.50
CA SER A 202 24.03 0.37 -2.81
C SER A 202 23.53 -1.06 -2.63
N GLU A 203 24.45 -2.02 -2.69
CA GLU A 203 24.14 -3.39 -2.33
C GLU A 203 24.25 -3.56 -0.82
N VAL A 204 23.26 -4.20 -0.22
CA VAL A 204 23.29 -4.58 1.19
C VAL A 204 23.51 -6.08 1.28
N LYS A 205 24.51 -6.50 2.07
CA LYS A 205 24.66 -7.92 2.41
C LYS A 205 23.50 -8.33 3.32
N LYS A 206 22.76 -9.36 2.89
CA LYS A 206 21.66 -9.98 3.64
C LYS A 206 22.13 -10.50 5.00
#